data_AF-A0A258HW05-F1
#
_entry.id   AF-A0A258HW05-F1
#
_cell.length_a   1.000
_cell.length_b   1.000
_cell.length_c   1.000
_cell.angle_alpha   90.00
_cell.angle_beta   90.00
_cell.angle_gamma   90.00
#
_symmetry.space_group_name_H-M   'P 1'
#
loop_
_entity.id
_entity.type
_entity.pdbx_description
1 polymer ?
#
loop_
_entity_poly.entity_id
_entity_poly.type
_entity_poly.pdbx_seq_one_letter_code
_entity_poly.pdbx_strand_id
1 'polypeptide(L)'
;MTHSRDTGSADPRAALLARFPLSRVSEAFHDDMLGVLPPVHIRGMAGFLVSEAVTEDVHAQFVERGGCFYGAYVALRDPATWITHAAILSFEAAHPDPRVLDWYPDDADGH
;
A
#
# COMPACT_ATOMS: atom_id res chain seq x y z
N MET A 1 37.11 18.65 18.42
CA MET A 1 36.27 19.46 17.50
C MET A 1 35.40 18.48 16.73
N THR A 2 34.11 18.52 17.03
CA THR A 2 33.05 17.65 16.53
C THR A 2 32.81 17.95 15.06
N HIS A 3 32.89 16.95 14.19
CA HIS A 3 32.22 17.01 12.89
C HIS A 3 30.94 16.19 13.00
N SER A 4 29.88 16.86 13.47
CA SER A 4 28.52 16.46 13.14
C SER A 4 28.38 16.49 11.62
N ARG A 5 28.02 15.35 11.03
CA ARG A 5 27.20 15.34 9.83
C ARG A 5 25.92 14.61 10.18
N ASP A 6 24.98 15.42 10.63
CA ASP A 6 23.57 15.13 10.48
C ASP A 6 23.27 15.25 8.97
N THR A 7 22.89 14.14 8.35
CA THR A 7 22.19 14.11 7.06
C THR A 7 21.24 12.94 7.14
N GLY A 8 19.96 13.25 7.38
CA GLY A 8 18.86 12.30 7.30
C GLY A 8 18.87 11.57 5.96
N SER A 9 19.32 10.32 5.99
CA SER A 9 18.90 9.36 4.98
C SER A 9 17.44 9.06 5.28
N ALA A 10 16.51 9.56 4.46
CA ALA A 10 15.16 9.02 4.47
C ALA A 10 15.27 7.49 4.32
N ASP A 11 14.59 6.72 5.17
CA ASP A 11 14.56 5.26 5.03
C ASP A 11 13.99 4.95 3.63
N PRO A 12 14.78 4.38 2.70
CA PRO A 12 14.34 4.15 1.33
C PRO A 12 13.10 3.26 1.27
N ARG A 13 12.93 2.37 2.27
CA ARG A 13 11.73 1.56 2.41
C ARG A 13 10.52 2.39 2.82
N ALA A 14 10.67 3.30 3.79
CA ALA A 14 9.60 4.20 4.19
C ALA A 14 9.18 5.14 3.03
N ALA A 15 10.15 5.62 2.25
CA ALA A 15 9.90 6.40 1.04
C ALA A 15 9.13 5.59 0.00
N LEU A 16 9.47 4.31 -0.19
CA LEU A 16 8.75 3.43 -1.10
C LEU A 16 7.31 3.16 -0.63
N LEU A 17 7.10 2.83 0.65
CA LEU A 17 5.76 2.62 1.20
C LEU A 17 4.87 3.86 1.05
N ALA A 18 5.45 5.07 1.17
CA ALA A 18 4.74 6.33 1.01
C ALA A 18 4.27 6.61 -0.44
N ARG A 19 4.81 5.92 -1.46
CA ARG A 19 4.39 6.10 -2.87
C ARG A 19 3.01 5.52 -3.14
N PHE A 20 2.59 4.52 -2.38
CA PHE A 20 1.24 3.98 -2.45
C PHE A 20 0.70 3.73 -1.03
N PRO A 21 0.24 4.79 -0.34
CA PRO A 21 -0.37 4.63 0.96
C PRO A 21 -1.72 3.92 0.85
N LEU A 22 -2.28 3.48 1.98
CA LEU A 22 -3.64 2.94 2.03
C LEU A 22 -4.62 3.89 1.35
N SER A 23 -5.13 3.43 0.21
CA SER A 23 -5.97 4.21 -0.68
C SER A 23 -7.21 3.43 -1.08
N ARG A 24 -8.24 4.19 -1.45
CA ARG A 24 -9.40 3.64 -2.12
C ARG A 24 -9.04 3.36 -3.59
N VAL A 25 -9.35 2.17 -4.08
CA VAL A 25 -9.14 1.80 -5.49
C VAL A 25 -10.46 1.42 -6.14
N SER A 26 -10.55 1.51 -7.47
CA SER A 26 -11.72 1.04 -8.20
C SER A 26 -11.75 -0.49 -8.25
N GLU A 27 -12.95 -1.05 -8.43
CA GLU A 27 -13.15 -2.48 -8.65
C GLU A 27 -12.37 -2.97 -9.87
N ALA A 28 -12.38 -2.19 -10.96
CA ALA A 28 -11.62 -2.51 -12.16
C ALA A 28 -10.11 -2.61 -11.87
N PHE A 29 -9.53 -1.65 -11.13
CA PHE A 29 -8.12 -1.74 -10.75
C PHE A 29 -7.83 -2.96 -9.88
N HIS A 30 -8.68 -3.24 -8.88
CA HIS A 30 -8.54 -4.45 -8.06
C HIS A 30 -8.58 -5.74 -8.89
N ASP A 31 -9.52 -5.85 -9.82
CA ASP A 31 -9.74 -7.04 -10.62
C ASP A 31 -8.66 -7.21 -11.70
N ASP A 32 -8.20 -6.13 -12.30
CA ASP A 32 -7.07 -6.14 -13.24
C ASP A 32 -5.81 -6.70 -12.57
N MET A 33 -5.61 -6.40 -11.28
CA MET A 33 -4.48 -6.93 -10.50
C MET A 33 -4.53 -8.44 -10.27
N LEU A 34 -5.71 -9.06 -10.31
CA LEU A 34 -5.85 -10.53 -10.33
C LEU A 34 -5.32 -11.15 -11.63
N GLY A 35 -5.23 -10.36 -12.70
CA GLY A 35 -4.74 -10.79 -14.02
C GLY A 35 -3.22 -10.64 -14.24
N VAL A 36 -2.50 -9.91 -13.37
CA VAL A 36 -1.08 -9.59 -13.57
C VAL A 36 -0.16 -10.76 -13.21
N LEU A 37 -0.29 -11.29 -11.99
CA LEU A 37 0.47 -12.44 -11.48
C LEU A 37 -0.43 -13.29 -10.57
N PRO A 38 -0.12 -14.58 -10.37
CA PRO A 38 -0.89 -15.42 -9.44
C PRO A 38 -0.97 -14.76 -8.06
N PRO A 39 -2.19 -14.49 -7.54
CA PRO A 39 -2.35 -13.79 -6.28
C PRO A 39 -1.77 -14.63 -5.13
N VAL A 40 -0.92 -14.00 -4.32
CA VAL A 40 -0.33 -14.66 -3.15
C VAL A 40 -1.24 -14.43 -1.95
N HIS A 41 -1.75 -15.52 -1.39
CA HIS A 41 -2.57 -15.51 -0.19
C HIS A 41 -1.75 -15.96 1.01
N ILE A 42 -1.68 -15.11 2.04
CA ILE A 42 -0.93 -15.40 3.27
C ILE A 42 -1.92 -15.56 4.41
N ARG A 43 -1.78 -16.65 5.17
CA ARG A 43 -2.64 -16.90 6.33
C ARG A 43 -2.54 -15.73 7.32
N GLY A 44 -3.69 -15.11 7.61
CA GLY A 44 -3.80 -13.99 8.55
C GLY A 44 -3.64 -12.61 7.92
N MET A 45 -3.33 -12.52 6.63
CA MET A 45 -3.37 -11.28 5.85
C MET A 45 -4.73 -11.13 5.18
N ALA A 46 -5.27 -9.91 5.14
CA ALA A 46 -6.50 -9.63 4.41
C ALA A 46 -6.20 -9.56 2.90
N GLY A 47 -7.09 -10.12 2.09
CA GLY A 47 -6.97 -10.07 0.62
C GLY A 47 -5.75 -10.81 0.08
N PHE A 48 -5.11 -10.25 -0.94
CA PHE A 48 -3.98 -10.86 -1.64
C PHE A 48 -2.86 -9.86 -1.93
N LEU A 49 -1.68 -10.40 -2.24
CA LEU A 49 -0.53 -9.61 -2.71
C LEU A 49 -0.31 -9.81 -4.20
N VAL A 50 0.07 -8.73 -4.87
CA VAL A 50 0.74 -8.76 -6.16
C VAL A 50 2.23 -8.49 -5.93
N SER A 51 3.06 -9.43 -6.38
CA SER A 51 4.51 -9.32 -6.33
C SER A 51 5.02 -8.67 -7.61
N GLU A 52 4.84 -7.36 -7.77
CA GLU A 52 5.83 -6.62 -8.55
C GLU A 52 7.05 -6.47 -7.65
N ALA A 53 8.18 -7.02 -8.09
CA ALA A 53 9.46 -6.91 -7.40
C ALA A 53 9.95 -5.46 -7.45
N VAL A 54 9.41 -4.57 -6.60
CA VAL A 54 9.94 -3.22 -6.41
C VAL A 54 11.16 -3.28 -5.47
N THR A 55 11.06 -4.11 -4.43
CA THR A 55 12.14 -4.65 -3.60
C THR A 55 11.73 -6.06 -3.14
N GLU A 56 12.67 -6.92 -2.75
CA GLU A 56 12.39 -8.32 -2.32
C GLU A 56 11.40 -8.46 -1.13
N ASP A 57 11.01 -7.34 -0.51
CA ASP A 57 10.23 -7.28 0.73
C ASP A 57 9.00 -6.36 0.70
N VAL A 58 8.77 -5.55 -0.35
CA VAL A 58 7.61 -4.65 -0.47
C VAL A 58 6.70 -5.13 -1.60
N HIS A 59 5.40 -5.24 -1.30
CA HIS A 59 4.39 -5.76 -2.22
C HIS A 59 3.16 -4.84 -2.24
N ALA A 60 2.41 -4.89 -3.33
CA ALA A 60 1.08 -4.29 -3.35
C ALA A 60 0.07 -5.26 -2.72
N GLN A 61 -0.62 -4.82 -1.67
CA GLN A 61 -1.73 -5.56 -1.05
C GLN A 61 -3.06 -4.98 -1.51
N PHE A 62 -3.98 -5.86 -1.89
CA PHE A 62 -5.34 -5.48 -2.31
C PHE A 62 -6.38 -6.20 -1.44
N VAL A 63 -7.39 -5.45 -0.99
CA VAL A 63 -8.43 -5.94 -0.06
C VAL A 63 -9.81 -5.44 -0.49
N GLU A 64 -10.78 -6.35 -0.58
CA GLU A 64 -12.21 -6.03 -0.64
C GLU A 64 -12.81 -6.06 0.78
N ARG A 65 -13.62 -5.05 1.10
CA ARG A 65 -14.37 -5.00 2.36
C ARG A 65 -15.69 -4.23 2.21
N GLY A 66 -16.78 -4.96 2.01
CA GLY A 66 -18.12 -4.38 2.02
C GLY A 66 -18.47 -3.67 0.71
N GLY A 67 -18.11 -4.27 -0.43
CA GLY A 67 -18.37 -3.73 -1.79
C GLY A 67 -17.40 -2.62 -2.18
N CYS A 68 -16.20 -2.68 -1.63
CA CYS A 68 -15.33 -1.54 -1.41
C CYS A 68 -13.88 -2.03 -1.49
N PHE A 69 -13.05 -1.42 -2.33
CA PHE A 69 -11.72 -1.95 -2.65
C PHE A 69 -10.60 -1.03 -2.18
N TYR A 70 -9.54 -1.62 -1.64
CA TYR A 70 -8.41 -0.92 -1.05
C TYR A 70 -7.08 -1.46 -1.58
N GLY A 71 -6.10 -0.57 -1.73
CA GLY A 71 -4.75 -0.90 -2.16
C GLY A 71 -3.69 -0.11 -1.39
N ALA A 72 -2.52 -0.71 -1.19
CA ALA A 72 -1.35 -0.08 -0.58
C ALA A 72 -0.07 -0.86 -0.89
N TYR A 73 1.08 -0.21 -0.83
CA TYR A 73 2.36 -0.90 -0.63
C TYR A 73 2.55 -1.29 0.84
N VAL A 74 2.96 -2.53 1.05
CA VAL A 74 3.18 -3.12 2.38
C VAL A 74 4.49 -3.89 2.40
N ALA A 75 5.18 -3.85 3.53
CA ALA A 75 6.37 -4.66 3.75
C ALA A 75 5.97 -6.04 4.28
N LEU A 76 6.29 -7.09 3.54
CA LEU A 76 5.90 -8.46 3.87
C LEU A 76 6.44 -8.91 5.23
N ARG A 77 7.62 -8.43 5.63
CA ARG A 77 8.25 -8.78 6.92
C ARG A 77 7.86 -7.84 8.06
N ASP A 78 6.98 -6.87 7.82
CA ASP A 78 6.54 -5.89 8.81
C ASP A 78 5.00 -5.79 8.83
N PRO A 79 4.32 -6.63 9.64
CA PRO A 79 2.86 -6.67 9.72
C PRO A 79 2.21 -5.35 10.11
N ALA A 80 2.95 -4.41 10.71
CA ALA A 80 2.42 -3.08 11.04
C ALA A 80 2.09 -2.26 9.78
N THR A 81 2.67 -2.62 8.63
CA THR A 81 2.42 -1.95 7.34
C THR A 81 1.23 -2.54 6.58
N TRP A 82 0.69 -3.68 7.01
CA TRP A 82 -0.35 -4.39 6.28
C TRP A 82 -1.70 -3.67 6.36
N ILE A 83 -2.50 -3.82 5.30
CA ILE A 83 -3.90 -3.43 5.32
C ILE A 83 -4.64 -4.41 6.23
N THR A 84 -5.23 -3.85 7.29
CA THR A 84 -6.10 -4.56 8.23
C THR A 84 -7.50 -3.96 8.22
N HIS A 85 -8.50 -4.69 8.69
CA HIS A 85 -9.86 -4.15 8.85
C HIS A 85 -9.89 -2.92 9.78
N ALA A 86 -9.05 -2.90 10.82
CA ALA A 86 -8.94 -1.75 11.71
C ALA A 86 -8.35 -0.54 10.97
N ALA A 87 -7.30 -0.74 10.17
CA ALA A 87 -6.71 0.33 9.35
C ALA A 87 -7.71 0.89 8.33
N ILE A 88 -8.50 0.03 7.67
CA ILE A 88 -9.57 0.45 6.75
C ILE A 88 -10.62 1.29 7.49
N LEU A 89 -11.09 0.84 8.66
CA LEU A 89 -12.06 1.59 9.46
C LEU A 89 -11.52 2.96 9.88
N SER A 90 -10.26 3.04 10.30
CA SER A 90 -9.60 4.31 10.63
C SER A 90 -9.44 5.20 9.41
N PHE A 91 -9.11 4.63 8.25
CA PHE A 91 -9.01 5.35 6.97
C PHE A 91 -10.36 5.94 6.54
N GLU A 92 -11.44 5.15 6.56
CA GLU A 92 -12.80 5.59 6.24
C GLU A 92 -13.26 6.71 7.17
N ALA A 93 -12.95 6.62 8.46
CA ALA A 93 -13.29 7.66 9.43
C ALA A 93 -12.52 8.98 9.20
N ALA A 94 -11.25 8.88 8.78
CA ALA A 94 -10.41 10.05 8.49
C ALA A 94 -10.69 10.68 7.12
N HIS A 95 -11.23 9.91 6.17
CA HIS A 95 -11.49 10.35 4.80
C HIS A 95 -12.94 10.02 4.42
N PRO A 96 -13.91 10.92 4.69
CA PRO A 96 -15.32 10.67 4.40
C PRO A 96 -15.66 10.53 2.92
N ASP A 97 -14.82 11.11 2.04
CA ASP A 97 -14.95 11.03 0.58
C ASP A 97 -13.55 10.84 -0.03
N PRO A 98 -12.95 9.64 0.10
CA PRO A 98 -11.60 9.39 -0.38
C PRO A 98 -11.61 9.33 -1.91
N ARG A 99 -10.62 9.97 -2.55
CA ARG A 99 -10.37 9.81 -3.98
C ARG A 99 -10.23 8.31 -4.30
N VAL A 100 -10.98 7.86 -5.30
CA VAL A 100 -10.86 6.51 -5.85
C VAL A 100 -9.78 6.52 -6.91
N LEU A 101 -8.81 5.63 -6.79
CA LEU A 101 -7.74 5.46 -7.75
C LEU A 101 -8.09 4.36 -8.76
N ASP A 102 -7.99 4.69 -10.05
CA ASP A 102 -8.13 3.73 -11.15
C ASP A 102 -6.81 3.07 -11.57
N TRP A 103 -5.69 3.57 -11.03
CA TRP A 103 -4.36 3.02 -11.21
C TRP A 103 -3.45 3.43 -10.05
N TYR A 104 -2.21 2.94 -10.01
CA TYR A 104 -1.21 3.35 -9.02
C TYR A 104 -1.06 4.88 -8.98
N PRO A 105 -0.81 5.49 -7.80
CA PRO A 105 -0.53 6.92 -7.71
C PRO A 105 0.64 7.30 -8.61
N ASP A 106 0.48 8.37 -9.39
CA ASP A 106 1.60 8.97 -10.10
C ASP A 106 2.58 9.55 -9.07
N ASP A 107 3.89 9.48 -9.34
CA ASP A 107 4.92 10.14 -8.51
C ASP A 107 4.75 11.69 -8.42
N ALA A 108 3.72 12.24 -9.07
CA ALA A 108 3.44 13.66 -9.22
C ALA A 108 2.56 14.28 -8.11
N ASP A 109 1.96 13.50 -7.21
CA ASP A 109 1.16 14.05 -6.09
C ASP A 109 2.04 14.41 -4.86
N GLY A 110 3.29 14.82 -5.11
CA GLY A 110 4.19 15.42 -4.11
C GLY A 110 4.12 16.95 -4.16
N HIS A 111 3.30 17.55 -3.30
CA HIS A 111 3.44 18.96 -2.92
C HIS A 111 3.61 19.10 -1.41
#